data_AF-A0A1X2ZUY4-F1
#
_entry.id   AF-A0A1X2ZUY4-F1
#
_cell.length_a   1.000
_cell.length_b   1.000
_cell.length_c   1.000
_cell.angle_alpha   90.00
_cell.angle_beta   90.00
_cell.angle_gamma   90.00
#
_symmetry.space_group_name_H-M   'P 1'
#
loop_
_entity.id
_entity.type
_entity.pdbx_description
1 polymer ?
#
loop_
_entity_poly.entity_id
_entity_poly.type
_entity_poly.pdbx_seq_one_letter_code
_entity_poly.pdbx_strand_id
1 'polypeptide(L)'
;MNIDKTTSEVPKPSKETKLGFDPDRLMGSEPKGSESEVKSSEPGKLIDFDKLITRLTDRIDSKDLYSTRLERVRYTPVDGPNGSWVGERGESKYMSNNQEVNEALAKYGRDGIEYRNGVVDFSPVAEAKVTIEGMSENRLSRKDESGNHLAGNFEKANIKLAEQWNKERRDGKDDWTHTDIEKWRKENKLTWHENSDMKTCELVPTIIHEAFRHSGGVFEINKKNNRNGGFDD
;
A
#
# COMPACT_ATOMS: atom_id res chain seq x y z
N MET A 1 -14.07 63.36 39.99
CA MET A 1 -14.70 62.04 39.79
C MET A 1 -13.58 61.00 39.76
N ASN A 2 -13.49 60.17 40.82
CA ASN A 2 -13.59 58.69 40.75
C ASN A 2 -12.95 57.95 39.55
N ILE A 3 -12.16 56.87 39.71
CA ILE A 3 -11.73 56.14 40.93
C ILE A 3 -10.44 55.29 40.69
N ASP A 4 -9.69 55.03 41.77
CA ASP A 4 -8.89 53.85 42.15
C ASP A 4 -8.17 52.94 41.14
N LYS A 5 -6.90 52.63 41.47
CA LYS A 5 -6.51 51.30 42.03
C LYS A 5 -5.10 51.30 42.62
N THR A 6 -4.90 50.54 43.70
CA THR A 6 -3.71 50.61 44.55
C THR A 6 -3.16 49.21 44.86
N THR A 7 -1.84 49.01 44.64
CA THR A 7 -0.92 48.06 45.33
C THR A 7 -1.19 46.53 45.27
N SER A 8 -0.20 45.64 45.42
CA SER A 8 1.28 45.72 45.32
C SER A 8 1.88 44.29 45.30
N GLU A 9 3.13 44.16 44.88
CA GLU A 9 3.85 42.88 44.71
C GLU A 9 4.66 42.40 45.94
N VAL A 10 4.80 41.06 46.08
CA VAL A 10 6.08 40.29 46.32
C VAL A 10 6.80 40.49 47.70
N PRO A 11 7.28 39.44 48.42
CA PRO A 11 8.37 38.57 47.95
C PRO A 11 8.45 37.07 48.37
N LYS A 12 9.33 36.34 47.64
CA LYS A 12 9.95 35.00 47.91
C LYS A 12 11.19 35.18 48.85
N PRO A 13 12.01 34.16 49.28
CA PRO A 13 12.16 32.77 48.78
C PRO A 13 12.55 31.61 49.78
N SER A 14 12.61 30.37 49.24
CA SER A 14 13.74 29.39 49.33
C SER A 14 13.60 28.00 50.03
N LYS A 15 14.01 26.98 49.24
CA LYS A 15 14.72 25.70 49.53
C LYS A 15 14.06 24.45 50.15
N GLU A 16 14.69 23.31 49.79
CA GLU A 16 14.24 21.90 49.76
C GLU A 16 14.37 21.13 51.09
N THR A 17 13.64 20.01 51.25
CA THR A 17 14.21 18.73 51.77
C THR A 17 13.38 17.51 51.30
N LYS A 18 14.00 16.32 51.21
CA LYS A 18 13.41 15.03 50.79
C LYS A 18 12.67 14.28 51.91
N LEU A 19 11.63 13.53 51.56
CA LEU A 19 11.13 12.23 52.11
C LEU A 19 9.83 11.89 51.34
N GLY A 20 9.44 10.64 51.05
CA GLY A 20 10.04 9.30 51.20
C GLY A 20 9.18 8.25 50.45
N PHE A 21 9.53 6.96 50.46
CA PHE A 21 8.67 5.86 49.98
C PHE A 21 8.90 4.59 50.82
N ASP A 22 7.83 3.95 51.28
CA ASP A 22 7.85 2.79 52.20
C ASP A 22 7.09 1.61 51.56
N PRO A 23 7.75 0.48 51.25
CA PRO A 23 7.15 -0.59 50.44
C PRO A 23 6.41 -1.70 51.22
N ASP A 24 6.53 -1.78 52.55
CA ASP A 24 6.17 -3.00 53.31
C ASP A 24 4.76 -3.00 53.93
N ARG A 25 3.71 -2.74 53.11
CA ARG A 25 2.31 -2.85 53.59
C ARG A 25 1.34 -3.59 52.68
N LEU A 26 1.61 -4.88 52.47
CA LEU A 26 0.68 -5.84 51.88
C LEU A 26 0.84 -7.21 52.56
N MET A 27 -0.15 -7.61 53.39
CA MET A 27 -0.59 -9.01 53.63
C MET A 27 -1.71 -9.08 54.71
N GLY A 28 -2.73 -9.91 54.46
CA GLY A 28 -3.88 -10.16 55.35
C GLY A 28 -5.08 -9.22 55.15
N SER A 29 -6.33 -9.68 55.03
CA SER A 29 -6.89 -11.04 55.16
C SER A 29 -8.25 -11.17 54.40
N GLU A 30 -8.59 -12.39 53.95
CA GLU A 30 -9.86 -12.71 53.26
C GLU A 30 -11.13 -12.53 54.10
N PRO A 31 -12.30 -12.42 53.44
CA PRO A 31 -13.42 -13.30 53.79
C PRO A 31 -14.06 -14.02 52.59
N LYS A 32 -14.76 -15.12 52.90
CA LYS A 32 -15.27 -16.12 51.93
C LYS A 32 -16.62 -15.75 51.29
N GLY A 33 -16.75 -16.07 50.00
CA GLY A 33 -17.82 -16.96 49.52
C GLY A 33 -19.14 -16.34 49.04
N SER A 34 -19.25 -16.16 47.72
CA SER A 34 -20.45 -16.57 46.96
C SER A 34 -20.05 -16.92 45.52
N GLU A 35 -20.42 -18.12 45.07
CA GLU A 35 -20.15 -18.56 43.70
C GLU A 35 -21.17 -17.93 42.75
N SER A 36 -20.68 -17.38 41.64
CA SER A 36 -21.48 -17.09 40.44
C SER A 36 -20.62 -17.34 39.21
N GLU A 37 -21.12 -18.17 38.29
CA GLU A 37 -20.36 -18.58 37.10
C GLU A 37 -20.17 -17.40 36.13
N VAL A 38 -18.98 -16.81 36.13
CA VAL A 38 -18.56 -15.93 35.03
C VAL A 38 -17.97 -16.81 33.92
N LYS A 39 -18.75 -17.06 32.87
CA LYS A 39 -18.25 -17.70 31.65
C LYS A 39 -17.09 -16.88 31.09
N SER A 40 -15.92 -17.52 31.00
CA SER A 40 -14.72 -16.93 30.42
C SER A 40 -14.91 -16.64 28.93
N SER A 41 -15.17 -15.39 28.57
CA SER A 41 -14.92 -14.91 27.22
C SER A 41 -13.41 -14.76 27.02
N GLU A 42 -12.84 -15.45 26.03
CA GLU A 42 -11.40 -15.42 25.74
C GLU A 42 -10.89 -13.97 25.59
N PRO A 43 -9.71 -13.63 26.15
CA PRO A 43 -9.14 -12.31 25.97
C PRO A 43 -8.73 -12.11 24.50
N GLY A 44 -9.31 -11.06 23.90
CA GLY A 44 -8.96 -10.46 22.60
C GLY A 44 -8.08 -11.27 21.66
N LYS A 45 -8.72 -11.95 20.68
CA LYS A 45 -8.03 -12.27 19.42
C LYS A 45 -7.46 -10.98 18.85
N LEU A 46 -6.13 -10.86 18.86
CA LEU A 46 -5.44 -9.82 18.12
C LEU A 46 -5.92 -9.91 16.67
N ILE A 47 -6.54 -8.84 16.18
CA ILE A 47 -6.90 -8.77 14.77
C ILE A 47 -5.56 -8.66 14.04
N ASP A 48 -5.21 -9.72 13.32
CA ASP A 48 -4.03 -9.74 12.47
C ASP A 48 -4.29 -8.74 11.33
N PHE A 49 -3.87 -7.49 11.54
CA PHE A 49 -4.15 -6.39 10.63
C PHE A 49 -3.50 -6.62 9.26
N ASP A 50 -2.36 -7.31 9.20
CA ASP A 50 -1.73 -7.69 7.94
C ASP A 50 -2.60 -8.69 7.19
N LYS A 51 -3.08 -9.78 7.83
CA LYS A 51 -4.06 -10.68 7.21
C LYS A 51 -5.40 -10.02 6.89
N LEU A 52 -5.81 -9.00 7.65
CA LEU A 52 -7.03 -8.24 7.38
C LEU A 52 -6.86 -7.35 6.15
N ILE A 53 -5.74 -6.65 6.03
CA ILE A 53 -5.35 -5.86 4.85
C ILE A 53 -5.22 -6.78 3.63
N THR A 54 -4.51 -7.92 3.74
CA THR A 54 -4.44 -8.94 2.68
C THR A 54 -5.84 -9.36 2.22
N ARG A 55 -6.72 -9.75 3.14
CA ARG A 55 -8.11 -10.14 2.82
C ARG A 55 -8.96 -9.01 2.21
N LEU A 56 -8.68 -7.75 2.55
CA LEU A 56 -9.34 -6.58 1.98
C LEU A 56 -8.80 -6.24 0.59
N THR A 57 -7.55 -6.60 0.27
CA THR A 57 -6.98 -6.47 -1.09
C THR A 57 -7.28 -7.67 -2.00
N ASP A 58 -7.56 -8.85 -1.45
CA ASP A 58 -7.64 -10.13 -2.17
C ASP A 58 -8.81 -10.29 -3.16
N ARG A 59 -9.81 -9.38 -3.17
CA ARG A 59 -10.96 -9.47 -4.07
C ARG A 59 -11.39 -8.11 -4.60
N ILE A 60 -10.77 -7.73 -5.72
CA ILE A 60 -11.49 -7.00 -6.76
C ILE A 60 -12.64 -7.93 -7.21
N ASP A 61 -13.90 -7.59 -6.90
CA ASP A 61 -15.02 -8.30 -7.53
C ASP A 61 -14.97 -7.94 -9.03
N SER A 62 -15.29 -8.92 -9.87
CA SER A 62 -15.57 -8.72 -11.30
C SER A 62 -16.47 -7.51 -11.60
N LYS A 63 -17.33 -7.11 -10.64
CA LYS A 63 -18.23 -5.96 -10.71
C LYS A 63 -17.55 -4.59 -10.57
N ASP A 64 -16.37 -4.53 -9.95
CA ASP A 64 -15.64 -3.30 -9.68
C ASP A 64 -14.73 -2.89 -10.87
N LEU A 65 -14.64 -3.73 -11.90
CA LEU A 65 -13.84 -3.51 -13.10
C LEU A 65 -14.67 -2.97 -14.27
N TYR A 66 -14.10 -2.02 -15.01
CA TYR A 66 -14.72 -1.45 -16.20
C TYR A 66 -14.52 -2.33 -17.44
N SER A 67 -13.49 -3.17 -17.45
CA SER A 67 -13.28 -4.17 -18.50
C SER A 67 -14.01 -5.49 -18.23
N THR A 68 -14.28 -6.23 -19.29
CA THR A 68 -14.70 -7.64 -19.21
C THR A 68 -13.50 -8.57 -18.98
N ARG A 69 -13.75 -9.76 -18.44
CA ARG A 69 -12.74 -10.82 -18.30
C ARG A 69 -12.04 -11.11 -19.64
N LEU A 70 -12.82 -11.25 -20.73
CA LEU A 70 -12.29 -11.57 -22.06
C LEU A 70 -11.33 -10.48 -22.56
N GLU A 71 -11.61 -9.21 -22.27
CA GLU A 71 -10.72 -8.11 -22.63
C GLU A 71 -9.39 -8.18 -21.86
N ARG A 72 -9.41 -8.42 -20.55
CA ARG A 72 -8.17 -8.59 -19.75
C ARG A 72 -7.35 -9.80 -20.19
N VAL A 73 -8.00 -10.94 -20.42
CA VAL A 73 -7.36 -12.17 -20.91
C VAL A 73 -6.58 -11.93 -22.21
N ARG A 74 -7.05 -11.05 -23.11
CA ARG A 74 -6.31 -10.67 -24.34
C ARG A 74 -4.97 -9.98 -24.07
N TYR A 75 -4.77 -9.38 -22.89
CA TYR A 75 -3.51 -8.77 -22.45
C TYR A 75 -2.63 -9.71 -21.62
N THR A 76 -3.10 -10.90 -21.24
CA THR A 76 -2.26 -11.91 -20.56
C THR A 76 -1.30 -12.63 -21.54
N PRO A 77 -0.27 -13.35 -21.06
CA PRO A 77 0.63 -14.14 -21.91
C PRO A 77 -0.10 -15.27 -22.65
N VAL A 78 0.54 -15.78 -23.71
CA VAL A 78 0.11 -16.98 -24.45
C VAL A 78 1.09 -18.11 -24.20
N ASP A 79 0.63 -19.36 -24.30
CA ASP A 79 1.54 -20.51 -24.35
C ASP A 79 2.43 -20.44 -25.59
N GLY A 80 3.70 -20.77 -25.44
CA GLY A 80 4.67 -20.76 -26.54
C GLY A 80 6.11 -20.68 -26.07
N PRO A 81 7.03 -20.17 -26.90
CA PRO A 81 8.46 -20.11 -26.57
C PRO A 81 8.78 -19.39 -25.26
N ASN A 82 8.00 -18.37 -24.89
CA ASN A 82 8.26 -17.51 -23.74
C ASN A 82 7.80 -18.09 -22.38
N GLY A 83 6.98 -19.15 -22.40
CA GLY A 83 6.37 -19.71 -21.20
C GLY A 83 5.04 -20.43 -21.45
N SER A 84 4.45 -20.97 -20.39
CA SER A 84 3.15 -21.65 -20.44
C SER A 84 2.33 -21.50 -19.14
N TRP A 85 1.02 -21.62 -19.26
CA TRP A 85 0.09 -21.67 -18.13
C TRP A 85 0.09 -23.05 -17.48
N VAL A 86 -0.07 -23.09 -16.15
CA VAL A 86 -0.25 -24.33 -15.38
C VAL A 86 -1.70 -24.84 -15.47
N GLY A 87 -2.66 -23.95 -15.74
CA GLY A 87 -4.08 -24.26 -15.87
C GLY A 87 -4.77 -23.35 -16.89
N GLU A 88 -6.01 -22.91 -16.60
CA GLU A 88 -6.71 -21.99 -17.51
C GLU A 88 -5.97 -20.63 -17.61
N ARG A 89 -5.77 -20.17 -18.84
CA ARG A 89 -5.19 -18.86 -19.14
C ARG A 89 -5.96 -17.73 -18.46
N GLY A 90 -5.29 -17.03 -17.55
CA GLY A 90 -5.86 -15.92 -16.78
C GLY A 90 -6.56 -16.30 -15.47
N GLU A 91 -6.62 -17.59 -15.10
CA GLU A 91 -7.10 -18.09 -13.78
C GLU A 91 -6.08 -19.00 -13.07
N SER A 92 -4.82 -18.99 -13.52
CA SER A 92 -3.76 -19.86 -13.01
C SER A 92 -2.40 -19.18 -13.10
N LYS A 93 -1.37 -19.86 -12.61
CA LYS A 93 0.03 -19.42 -12.75
C LYS A 93 0.50 -19.49 -14.20
N TYR A 94 1.16 -18.43 -14.67
CA TYR A 94 2.00 -18.48 -15.86
C TYR A 94 3.46 -18.71 -15.44
N MET A 95 4.14 -19.63 -16.13
CA MET A 95 5.55 -19.99 -15.93
C MET A 95 6.36 -19.44 -17.09
N SER A 96 7.45 -18.72 -16.85
CA SER A 96 8.32 -18.25 -17.95
C SER A 96 9.38 -19.29 -18.32
N ASN A 97 9.74 -19.34 -19.60
CA ASN A 97 10.92 -20.08 -20.07
C ASN A 97 12.19 -19.22 -20.09
N ASN A 98 12.10 -17.92 -19.77
CA ASN A 98 13.26 -17.03 -19.74
C ASN A 98 14.04 -17.21 -18.43
N GLN A 99 15.31 -17.58 -18.55
CA GLN A 99 16.19 -17.82 -17.40
C GLN A 99 16.36 -16.60 -16.50
N GLU A 100 16.60 -15.40 -17.06
CA GLU A 100 16.79 -14.18 -16.27
C GLU A 100 15.53 -13.78 -15.50
N VAL A 101 14.35 -14.01 -16.09
CA VAL A 101 13.05 -13.80 -15.42
C VAL A 101 12.89 -14.77 -14.25
N ASN A 102 13.24 -16.04 -14.45
CA ASN A 102 13.14 -17.07 -13.41
C ASN A 102 14.16 -16.85 -12.27
N GLU A 103 15.38 -16.40 -12.59
CA GLU A 103 16.37 -15.96 -11.60
C GLU A 103 15.91 -14.72 -10.82
N ALA A 104 15.17 -13.80 -11.44
CA ALA A 104 14.56 -12.67 -10.76
C ALA A 104 13.42 -13.11 -9.82
N LEU A 105 12.54 -14.00 -10.27
CA LEU A 105 11.45 -14.57 -9.47
C LEU A 105 11.96 -15.36 -8.26
N ALA A 106 13.05 -16.13 -8.43
CA ALA A 106 13.63 -16.95 -7.38
C ALA A 106 14.05 -16.15 -6.13
N LYS A 107 14.43 -14.87 -6.30
CA LYS A 107 14.76 -13.95 -5.18
C LYS A 107 13.58 -13.70 -4.24
N TYR A 108 12.35 -13.84 -4.75
CA TYR A 108 11.09 -13.71 -4.00
C TYR A 108 10.48 -15.07 -3.63
N GLY A 109 11.22 -16.18 -3.84
CA GLY A 109 10.71 -17.54 -3.66
C GLY A 109 9.60 -17.92 -4.65
N ARG A 110 9.63 -17.36 -5.87
CA ARG A 110 8.64 -17.61 -6.93
C ARG A 110 9.26 -18.31 -8.13
N ASP A 111 8.42 -19.03 -8.86
CA ASP A 111 8.72 -19.78 -10.10
C ASP A 111 7.83 -19.34 -11.28
N GLY A 112 6.83 -18.50 -11.01
CA GLY A 112 5.87 -17.93 -11.96
C GLY A 112 5.01 -16.88 -11.28
N ILE A 113 4.06 -16.30 -12.02
CA ILE A 113 3.12 -15.28 -11.53
C ILE A 113 1.68 -15.76 -11.70
N GLU A 114 0.87 -15.59 -10.66
CA GLU A 114 -0.54 -15.95 -10.65
C GLU A 114 -1.39 -14.92 -11.38
N TYR A 115 -2.45 -15.39 -12.05
CA TYR A 115 -3.51 -14.54 -12.58
C TYR A 115 -4.87 -15.03 -12.09
N ARG A 116 -5.79 -14.10 -11.87
CA ARG A 116 -7.20 -14.37 -11.55
C ARG A 116 -8.09 -13.40 -12.30
N ASN A 117 -9.16 -13.87 -12.92
CA ASN A 117 -10.09 -13.06 -13.70
C ASN A 117 -9.40 -12.25 -14.83
N GLY A 118 -8.27 -12.76 -15.35
CA GLY A 118 -7.39 -12.06 -16.30
C GLY A 118 -6.53 -10.93 -15.72
N VAL A 119 -6.59 -10.67 -14.40
CA VAL A 119 -5.75 -9.70 -13.68
C VAL A 119 -4.49 -10.42 -13.18
N VAL A 120 -3.33 -9.76 -13.27
CA VAL A 120 -2.04 -10.26 -12.77
C VAL A 120 -1.89 -9.97 -11.28
N ASP A 121 -1.26 -10.87 -10.52
CA ASP A 121 -0.90 -10.63 -9.11
C ASP A 121 0.62 -10.48 -8.96
N PHE A 122 1.10 -9.23 -8.93
CA PHE A 122 2.50 -8.91 -8.63
C PHE A 122 2.77 -8.66 -7.14
N SER A 123 1.75 -8.72 -6.27
CA SER A 123 1.95 -8.50 -4.83
C SER A 123 3.03 -9.40 -4.19
N PRO A 124 3.29 -10.66 -4.65
CA PRO A 124 4.35 -11.49 -4.09
C PRO A 124 5.78 -11.10 -4.50
N VAL A 125 5.94 -10.14 -5.42
CA VAL A 125 7.23 -9.67 -5.97
C VAL A 125 7.35 -8.14 -5.89
N ALA A 126 6.49 -7.48 -5.10
CA ALA A 126 6.48 -6.04 -4.93
C ALA A 126 7.41 -5.59 -3.78
N GLU A 127 8.32 -4.66 -4.07
CA GLU A 127 9.21 -4.00 -3.10
C GLU A 127 8.49 -2.95 -2.24
N ALA A 128 7.38 -2.42 -2.75
CA ALA A 128 6.55 -1.42 -2.08
C ALA A 128 5.13 -1.42 -2.67
N LYS A 129 4.16 -0.95 -1.89
CA LYS A 129 2.76 -0.83 -2.27
C LYS A 129 2.20 0.48 -1.72
N VAL A 130 1.66 1.33 -2.59
CA VAL A 130 1.11 2.64 -2.22
C VAL A 130 -0.28 2.83 -2.83
N THR A 131 -1.09 3.71 -2.24
CA THR A 131 -2.36 4.15 -2.81
C THR A 131 -2.24 5.59 -3.28
N ILE A 132 -2.62 5.87 -4.53
CA ILE A 132 -2.64 7.21 -5.12
C ILE A 132 -4.07 7.72 -5.31
N GLU A 133 -4.26 9.03 -5.20
CA GLU A 133 -5.54 9.68 -5.47
C GLU A 133 -5.66 10.10 -6.94
N GLY A 134 -6.80 9.79 -7.55
CA GLY A 134 -7.13 10.16 -8.92
C GLY A 134 -6.12 9.61 -9.94
N MET A 135 -5.96 8.29 -10.00
CA MET A 135 -5.23 7.66 -11.11
C MET A 135 -5.86 8.09 -12.44
N SER A 136 -5.01 8.47 -13.39
CA SER A 136 -5.42 8.91 -14.73
C SER A 136 -4.89 7.96 -15.80
N GLU A 137 -5.21 8.20 -17.07
CA GLU A 137 -4.60 7.52 -18.20
C GLU A 137 -3.08 7.85 -18.38
N ASN A 138 -2.58 8.87 -17.68
CA ASN A 138 -1.21 9.36 -17.81
C ASN A 138 -0.28 8.75 -16.76
N ARG A 139 0.58 7.84 -17.20
CA ARG A 139 1.64 7.25 -16.36
C ARG A 139 2.69 8.27 -15.96
N LEU A 140 3.16 9.03 -16.95
CA LEU A 140 4.18 10.07 -16.83
C LEU A 140 3.52 11.44 -16.67
N SER A 141 4.19 12.32 -15.93
CA SER A 141 3.77 13.70 -15.77
C SER A 141 3.90 14.48 -17.08
N ARG A 142 2.99 15.42 -17.28
CA ARG A 142 2.89 16.24 -18.50
C ARG A 142 2.70 17.71 -18.14
N LYS A 143 2.81 18.59 -19.12
CA LYS A 143 2.35 19.98 -18.99
C LYS A 143 0.98 20.14 -19.65
N ASP A 144 0.16 21.03 -19.10
CA ASP A 144 -1.05 21.50 -19.80
C ASP A 144 -0.72 22.57 -20.85
N GLU A 145 -1.74 23.06 -21.55
CA GLU A 145 -1.63 24.10 -22.58
C GLU A 145 -1.11 25.44 -22.03
N SER A 146 -1.28 25.69 -20.73
CA SER A 146 -0.77 26.87 -20.02
C SER A 146 0.63 26.66 -19.45
N GLY A 147 1.22 25.47 -19.63
CA GLY A 147 2.54 25.11 -19.13
C GLY A 147 2.59 24.64 -17.67
N ASN A 148 1.44 24.50 -17.00
CA ASN A 148 1.37 24.01 -15.62
C ASN A 148 1.72 22.52 -15.55
N HIS A 149 2.33 22.10 -14.45
CA HIS A 149 2.71 20.70 -14.23
C HIS A 149 1.51 19.86 -13.79
N LEU A 150 1.26 18.77 -14.51
CA LEU A 150 0.26 17.75 -14.20
C LEU A 150 0.98 16.45 -13.82
N ALA A 151 1.00 16.13 -12.53
CA ALA A 151 1.63 14.91 -12.00
C ALA A 151 0.95 13.64 -12.53
N GLY A 152 1.72 12.80 -13.22
CA GLY A 152 1.28 11.48 -13.68
C GLY A 152 1.28 10.45 -12.56
N ASN A 153 0.72 9.27 -12.83
CA ASN A 153 0.55 8.21 -11.82
C ASN A 153 1.88 7.81 -11.15
N PHE A 154 2.99 7.79 -11.90
CA PHE A 154 4.31 7.42 -11.37
C PHE A 154 4.84 8.46 -10.38
N GLU A 155 4.63 9.76 -10.64
CA GLU A 155 5.04 10.82 -9.72
C GLU A 155 4.18 10.81 -8.46
N LYS A 156 2.87 10.62 -8.59
CA LYS A 156 1.95 10.43 -7.45
C LYS A 156 2.37 9.25 -6.57
N ALA A 157 2.77 8.13 -7.18
CA ALA A 157 3.25 6.95 -6.46
C ALA A 157 4.61 7.20 -5.78
N ASN A 158 5.52 7.91 -6.46
CA ASN A 158 6.79 8.34 -5.85
C ASN A 158 6.57 9.26 -4.63
N ILE A 159 5.63 10.21 -4.70
CA ILE A 159 5.26 11.08 -3.56
C ILE A 159 4.77 10.23 -2.38
N LYS A 160 3.84 9.31 -2.64
CA LYS A 160 3.27 8.45 -1.58
C LYS A 160 4.29 7.49 -0.96
N LEU A 161 5.24 6.99 -1.75
CA LEU A 161 6.33 6.15 -1.22
C LEU A 161 7.33 6.98 -0.40
N ALA A 162 7.62 8.22 -0.80
CA ALA A 162 8.45 9.14 -0.02
C ALA A 162 7.81 9.45 1.35
N GLU A 163 6.50 9.78 1.38
CA GLU A 163 5.74 9.96 2.63
C GLU A 163 5.84 8.73 3.55
N GLN A 164 5.68 7.53 2.99
CA GLN A 164 5.78 6.27 3.72
C GLN A 164 7.19 6.04 4.29
N TRP A 165 8.23 6.13 3.45
CA TRP A 165 9.62 5.89 3.88
C TRP A 165 10.12 6.92 4.89
N ASN A 166 9.64 8.16 4.81
CA ASN A 166 9.95 9.20 5.81
C ASN A 166 9.34 8.86 7.17
N LYS A 167 8.10 8.35 7.20
CA LYS A 167 7.43 7.88 8.41
C LYS A 167 8.12 6.65 9.00
N GLU A 168 8.62 5.75 8.16
CA GLU A 168 9.36 4.54 8.53
C GLU A 168 10.83 4.83 8.94
N ARG A 169 11.32 6.06 8.73
CA ARG A 169 12.74 6.44 8.81
C ARG A 169 13.67 5.52 8.02
N ARG A 170 13.23 5.09 6.82
CA ARG A 170 13.97 4.12 6.01
C ARG A 170 15.38 4.64 5.69
N ASP A 171 16.39 3.78 5.86
CA ASP A 171 17.80 4.13 5.74
C ASP A 171 18.27 5.23 6.74
N GLY A 172 17.54 5.39 7.85
CA GLY A 172 17.82 6.34 8.94
C GLY A 172 17.27 7.76 8.73
N LYS A 173 16.79 8.07 7.52
CA LYS A 173 16.39 9.42 7.08
C LYS A 173 14.88 9.60 6.97
N ASP A 174 14.45 10.84 7.05
CA ASP A 174 13.04 11.30 7.03
C ASP A 174 12.79 12.43 6.00
N ASP A 175 13.71 12.59 5.04
CA ASP A 175 13.76 13.64 4.03
C ASP A 175 13.68 13.15 2.58
N TRP A 176 13.24 11.89 2.34
CA TRP A 176 13.00 11.37 0.99
C TRP A 176 12.08 12.31 0.20
N THR A 177 12.50 12.68 -1.01
CA THR A 177 11.66 13.35 -2.00
C THR A 177 11.16 12.38 -3.06
N HIS A 178 10.10 12.74 -3.79
CA HIS A 178 9.62 11.92 -4.92
C HIS A 178 10.69 11.73 -6.02
N THR A 179 11.64 12.66 -6.13
CA THR A 179 12.79 12.57 -7.06
C THR A 179 13.81 11.54 -6.59
N ASP A 180 14.07 11.45 -5.27
CA ASP A 180 14.92 10.40 -4.70
C ASP A 180 14.31 9.02 -4.90
N ILE A 181 13.00 8.89 -4.72
CA ILE A 181 12.27 7.65 -5.03
C ILE A 181 12.37 7.31 -6.51
N GLU A 182 12.20 8.28 -7.41
CA GLU A 182 12.32 8.03 -8.85
C GLU A 182 13.73 7.55 -9.24
N LYS A 183 14.76 8.19 -8.68
CA LYS A 183 16.16 7.84 -8.88
C LYS A 183 16.44 6.43 -8.35
N TRP A 184 16.10 6.17 -7.08
CA TRP A 184 16.29 4.87 -6.43
C TRP A 184 15.57 3.75 -7.21
N ARG A 185 14.32 3.98 -7.62
CA ARG A 185 13.54 3.05 -8.45
C ARG A 185 14.26 2.70 -9.75
N LYS A 186 14.79 3.70 -10.47
CA LYS A 186 15.52 3.50 -11.73
C LYS A 186 16.85 2.75 -11.51
N GLU A 187 17.60 3.12 -10.48
CA GLU A 187 18.87 2.47 -10.12
C GLU A 187 18.67 0.99 -9.76
N ASN A 188 17.57 0.65 -9.07
CA ASN A 188 17.22 -0.71 -8.70
C ASN A 188 16.42 -1.48 -9.79
N LYS A 189 16.23 -0.90 -10.99
CA LYS A 189 15.50 -1.52 -12.12
C LYS A 189 14.06 -1.96 -11.76
N LEU A 190 13.35 -1.10 -11.04
CA LEU A 190 11.96 -1.28 -10.62
C LEU A 190 11.02 -0.40 -11.45
N THR A 191 9.76 -0.78 -11.57
CA THR A 191 8.69 0.00 -12.21
C THR A 191 7.42 -0.03 -11.38
N TRP A 192 6.62 1.03 -11.48
CA TRP A 192 5.28 1.03 -10.93
C TRP A 192 4.35 0.21 -11.84
N HIS A 193 3.72 -0.80 -11.27
CA HIS A 193 2.51 -1.41 -11.79
C HIS A 193 1.31 -0.66 -11.20
N GLU A 194 0.50 -0.01 -12.02
CA GLU A 194 -0.81 0.46 -11.58
C GLU A 194 -1.82 -0.70 -11.61
N ASN A 195 -2.40 -1.06 -10.46
CA ASN A 195 -3.32 -2.19 -10.34
C ASN A 195 -4.71 -1.85 -10.90
N SER A 196 -5.47 -2.87 -11.29
CA SER A 196 -6.82 -2.73 -11.87
C SER A 196 -7.88 -2.09 -10.94
N ASP A 197 -7.59 -1.89 -9.65
CA ASP A 197 -8.46 -1.14 -8.74
C ASP A 197 -8.41 0.40 -8.96
N MET A 198 -7.56 0.87 -9.88
CA MET A 198 -7.35 2.27 -10.25
C MET A 198 -6.90 3.19 -9.10
N LYS A 199 -6.29 2.63 -8.05
CA LYS A 199 -5.78 3.41 -6.91
C LYS A 199 -4.48 2.85 -6.34
N THR A 200 -4.28 1.54 -6.39
CA THR A 200 -3.08 0.87 -5.88
C THR A 200 -1.98 0.91 -6.94
N CYS A 201 -0.76 1.22 -6.52
CA CYS A 201 0.46 1.06 -7.30
C CYS A 201 1.44 0.16 -6.54
N GLU A 202 1.95 -0.86 -7.21
CA GLU A 202 2.93 -1.81 -6.68
C GLU A 202 4.28 -1.62 -7.38
N LEU A 203 5.38 -1.62 -6.62
CA LEU A 203 6.73 -1.38 -7.11
C LEU A 203 7.41 -2.71 -7.43
N VAL A 204 7.52 -3.05 -8.71
CA VAL A 204 7.85 -4.40 -9.17
C VAL A 204 9.14 -4.39 -10.00
N PRO A 205 10.01 -5.42 -9.95
CA PRO A 205 11.14 -5.58 -10.87
C PRO A 205 10.71 -5.48 -12.33
N THR A 206 11.33 -4.56 -13.08
CA THR A 206 10.97 -4.27 -14.47
C THR A 206 11.02 -5.53 -15.35
N ILE A 207 12.03 -6.39 -15.15
CA ILE A 207 12.17 -7.66 -15.87
C ILE A 207 11.00 -8.62 -15.65
N ILE A 208 10.43 -8.65 -14.44
CA ILE A 208 9.24 -9.46 -14.13
C ILE A 208 8.01 -8.79 -14.75
N HIS A 209 7.83 -7.49 -14.51
CA HIS A 209 6.71 -6.71 -15.03
C HIS A 209 6.56 -6.78 -16.57
N GLU A 210 7.67 -6.78 -17.30
CA GLU A 210 7.71 -6.86 -18.77
C GLU A 210 7.44 -8.29 -19.29
N ALA A 211 7.95 -9.33 -18.61
CA ALA A 211 7.74 -10.72 -19.01
C ALA A 211 6.28 -11.18 -18.84
N PHE A 212 5.63 -10.76 -17.76
CA PHE A 212 4.26 -11.13 -17.42
C PHE A 212 3.27 -10.10 -17.97
N ARG A 213 3.06 -10.13 -19.29
CA ARG A 213 2.13 -9.25 -20.02
C ARG A 213 0.76 -9.16 -19.32
N HIS A 214 0.19 -7.97 -19.18
CA HIS A 214 -1.04 -7.76 -18.40
C HIS A 214 -1.81 -6.49 -18.81
N SER A 215 -3.04 -6.39 -18.34
CA SER A 215 -3.78 -5.13 -18.16
C SER A 215 -3.64 -4.62 -16.72
N GLY A 216 -3.85 -3.32 -16.49
CA GLY A 216 -3.78 -2.70 -15.15
C GLY A 216 -4.65 -1.45 -15.05
N GLY A 217 -4.42 -0.60 -14.05
CA GLY A 217 -5.28 0.55 -13.70
C GLY A 217 -5.54 1.52 -14.85
N VAL A 218 -4.52 1.89 -15.64
CA VAL A 218 -4.70 2.74 -16.84
C VAL A 218 -5.61 2.09 -17.90
N PHE A 219 -5.61 0.76 -18.01
CA PHE A 219 -6.54 0.06 -18.91
C PHE A 219 -7.99 0.20 -18.41
N GLU A 220 -8.22 0.10 -17.10
CA GLU A 220 -9.53 0.30 -16.49
C GLU A 220 -9.99 1.76 -16.55
N ILE A 221 -9.10 2.74 -16.33
CA ILE A 221 -9.39 4.18 -16.53
C ILE A 221 -9.80 4.46 -17.98
N ASN A 222 -9.08 3.92 -18.97
CA ASN A 222 -9.47 4.07 -20.37
C ASN A 222 -10.83 3.41 -20.68
N LYS A 223 -11.15 2.27 -20.04
CA LYS A 223 -12.48 1.63 -20.16
C LYS A 223 -13.59 2.45 -19.51
N LYS A 224 -13.32 3.08 -18.37
CA LYS A 224 -14.22 4.03 -17.68
C LYS A 224 -14.51 5.24 -18.55
N ASN A 225 -13.46 5.91 -19.04
CA ASN A 225 -13.59 7.12 -19.84
C ASN A 225 -14.39 6.85 -21.13
N ASN A 226 -14.11 5.74 -21.82
CA ASN A 226 -14.82 5.35 -23.03
C ASN A 226 -16.29 4.94 -22.80
N ARG A 227 -16.69 4.54 -21.58
CA ARG A 227 -18.10 4.32 -21.23
C ARG A 227 -18.83 5.62 -20.93
N ASN A 228 -18.13 6.61 -20.36
CA ASN A 228 -18.73 7.88 -19.98
C ASN A 228 -18.89 8.85 -21.17
N GLY A 229 -18.04 8.76 -22.19
CA GLY A 229 -18.16 9.53 -23.44
C GLY A 229 -19.24 9.03 -24.41
N GLY A 230 -20.29 8.36 -23.92
CA GLY A 230 -21.38 7.77 -24.69
C GLY A 230 -22.77 8.30 -24.32
N PHE A 231 -22.84 9.47 -23.67
CA PHE A 231 -24.06 10.16 -23.27
C PHE A 231 -24.04 11.62 -23.75
N ASP A 232 -24.04 11.81 -25.06
CA ASP A 232 -24.35 13.08 -25.73
C ASP A 232 -25.39 12.80 -26.83
N ASP A 233 -26.67 12.77 -26.45
CA ASP A 233 -27.88 12.73 -27.29
C ASP A 233 -28.95 13.66 -26.67
#